data_AF-A0A2S7AIG6-F1
#
_entry.id   AF-A0A2S7AIG6-F1
#
_cell.length_a   1.000
_cell.length_b   1.000
_cell.length_c   1.000
_cell.angle_alpha   90.00
_cell.angle_beta   90.00
_cell.angle_gamma   90.00
#
_symmetry.space_group_name_H-M   'P 1'
#
loop_
_entity.id
_entity.type
_entity.pdbx_description
1 polymer ?
#
loop_
_entity_poly.entity_id
_entity_poly.type
_entity_poly.pdbx_seq_one_letter_code
_entity_poly.pdbx_strand_id
1 'polypeptide(L)'
;MLDNPLNGRRILVVEDDYLLAESLNDLLVEAGVCVLGPVGNVPEALSLVTSGQSIDGALLDVNVRGQPVFPVADALLERGVPFSFCSGYDRYTLPPRFAHLSYCMKPYNPRMITALLSNQAQPAEHY
;
A
#
# COMPACT_ATOMS: atom_id res chain seq x y z
N MET A 1 -20.54 6.70 17.37
CA MET A 1 -20.14 6.65 15.95
C MET A 1 -18.94 5.75 15.89
N LEU A 2 -18.93 4.69 15.08
CA LEU A 2 -17.73 3.87 14.96
C LEU A 2 -16.70 4.74 14.25
N ASP A 3 -15.67 5.17 14.97
CA ASP A 3 -14.51 5.84 14.41
C ASP A 3 -13.90 4.90 13.37
N ASN A 4 -14.12 5.19 12.09
CA ASN A 4 -13.48 4.44 11.02
C ASN A 4 -12.02 4.93 10.94
N PRO A 5 -11.02 4.14 11.37
CA PRO A 5 -9.63 4.60 11.48
C PRO A 5 -9.00 4.96 10.13
N LEU A 6 -9.68 4.64 9.03
CA LEU A 6 -9.24 4.90 7.66
C LEU A 6 -9.77 6.21 7.08
N ASN A 7 -10.80 6.80 7.69
CA ASN A 7 -11.49 7.95 7.10
C ASN A 7 -10.56 9.17 7.00
N GLY A 8 -10.41 9.71 5.78
CA GLY A 8 -9.54 10.84 5.47
C GLY A 8 -8.05 10.51 5.31
N ARG A 9 -7.63 9.24 5.50
CA ARG A 9 -6.24 8.84 5.27
C ARG A 9 -5.90 8.86 3.79
N ARG A 10 -4.67 9.24 3.47
CA ARG A 10 -4.13 9.26 2.11
C ARG A 10 -3.30 8.02 1.86
N ILE A 11 -3.83 7.10 1.06
CA ILE A 11 -3.18 5.81 0.80
C ILE A 11 -2.68 5.75 -0.63
N LEU A 12 -1.37 5.58 -0.80
CA LEU A 12 -0.77 5.34 -2.11
C LEU A 12 -1.05 3.90 -2.55
N VAL A 13 -1.56 3.73 -3.77
CA VAL A 13 -1.78 2.41 -4.37
C VAL A 13 -0.91 2.25 -5.62
N VAL A 14 -0.08 1.21 -5.63
CA VAL A 14 0.79 0.85 -6.76
C VAL A 14 0.40 -0.53 -7.27
N GLU A 15 -0.26 -0.59 -8.41
CA GLU A 15 -0.85 -1.78 -9.03
C GLU A 15 -0.96 -1.54 -10.54
N ASP A 16 -0.48 -2.47 -11.36
CA ASP A 16 -0.50 -2.34 -12.83
C ASP A 16 -1.66 -3.08 -13.50
N ASP A 17 -2.32 -4.01 -12.80
CA ASP A 17 -3.57 -4.59 -13.26
C ASP A 17 -4.71 -3.59 -13.07
N TYR A 18 -5.27 -3.12 -14.18
CA TYR A 18 -6.33 -2.11 -14.19
C TYR A 18 -7.57 -2.52 -13.39
N LEU A 19 -8.03 -3.79 -13.51
CA LEU A 19 -9.24 -4.25 -12.85
C LEU A 19 -9.03 -4.35 -11.34
N LEU A 20 -7.85 -4.80 -10.93
CA LEU A 20 -7.47 -4.84 -9.51
C LEU A 20 -7.30 -3.44 -8.93
N ALA A 21 -6.69 -2.52 -9.67
CA ALA A 21 -6.51 -1.13 -9.28
C ALA A 21 -7.85 -0.41 -9.09
N GLU A 22 -8.80 -0.58 -10.02
CA GLU A 22 -10.15 -0.03 -9.92
C GLU A 22 -10.88 -0.61 -8.71
N SER A 23 -10.87 -1.94 -8.55
CA SER A 23 -11.53 -2.61 -7.42
C SER A 23 -10.96 -2.16 -6.07
N LEU A 24 -9.65 -1.95 -5.97
CA LEU A 24 -9.01 -1.40 -4.78
C LEU A 24 -9.42 0.05 -4.53
N ASN A 25 -9.46 0.88 -5.58
CA ASN A 25 -9.86 2.27 -5.45
C ASN A 25 -11.27 2.39 -4.87
N ASP A 26 -12.23 1.67 -5.45
CA ASP A 26 -13.64 1.74 -5.04
C ASP A 26 -13.81 1.32 -3.58
N LEU A 27 -13.19 0.21 -3.19
CA LEU A 27 -13.16 -0.27 -1.82
C LEU A 27 -12.63 0.77 -0.84
N LEU A 28 -11.50 1.39 -1.18
CA LEU A 28 -10.84 2.36 -0.30
C LEU A 28 -11.67 3.64 -0.18
N VAL A 29 -12.21 4.12 -1.29
CA VAL A 29 -13.09 5.30 -1.30
C VAL A 29 -14.36 5.04 -0.50
N GLU A 30 -14.98 3.86 -0.61
CA GLU A 30 -16.12 3.45 0.24
C GLU A 30 -15.76 3.43 1.73
N ALA A 31 -14.51 3.07 2.05
CA ALA A 31 -13.96 3.15 3.40
C ALA A 31 -13.53 4.56 3.83
N GLY A 32 -13.82 5.59 3.03
CA GLY A 32 -13.51 7.00 3.33
C GLY A 32 -12.03 7.36 3.14
N VAL A 33 -11.24 6.52 2.47
CA VAL A 33 -9.82 6.76 2.19
C VAL A 33 -9.68 7.66 0.97
N CYS A 34 -8.73 8.60 1.04
CA CYS A 34 -8.26 9.35 -0.12
C CYS A 34 -7.17 8.54 -0.84
N VAL A 35 -7.50 7.94 -1.98
CA VAL A 35 -6.52 7.16 -2.76
C VAL A 35 -5.58 8.09 -3.51
N LEU A 36 -4.26 7.88 -3.36
CA LEU A 36 -3.22 8.49 -4.19
C LEU A 36 -2.80 7.46 -5.25
N GLY A 37 -2.94 7.80 -6.52
CA GLY A 37 -2.94 6.81 -7.60
C GLY A 37 -4.38 6.31 -7.88
N PRO A 38 -4.58 5.04 -8.29
CA PRO A 38 -3.60 3.98 -8.46
C PRO A 38 -2.60 4.25 -9.60
N VAL A 39 -1.35 3.84 -9.41
CA VAL A 39 -0.30 3.96 -10.43
C VAL A 39 0.28 2.60 -10.79
N GLY A 40 0.47 2.34 -12.09
CA GLY A 40 0.89 1.03 -12.59
C GLY A 40 2.38 0.92 -12.92
N ASN A 41 3.23 1.84 -12.43
CA ASN A 41 4.65 1.82 -12.73
C ASN A 41 5.48 2.50 -11.63
N VAL A 42 6.75 2.08 -11.52
CA VAL A 42 7.69 2.57 -10.50
C VAL A 42 8.01 4.07 -10.65
N PRO A 43 8.29 4.64 -11.84
CA PRO A 43 8.61 6.06 -11.97
C PRO A 43 7.50 6.99 -11.44
N GLU A 44 6.24 6.68 -11.77
CA GLU A 44 5.09 7.47 -11.35
C GLU A 44 4.84 7.34 -9.84
N ALA A 45 4.95 6.13 -9.29
CA ALA A 45 4.89 5.89 -7.85
C ALA A 45 5.97 6.67 -7.09
N LEU A 46 7.22 6.64 -7.57
CA LEU A 46 8.32 7.42 -7.00
C LEU A 46 8.02 8.92 -7.04
N SER A 47 7.51 9.43 -8.16
CA SER A 47 7.13 10.84 -8.29
C SER A 47 6.13 11.26 -7.22
N LEU A 48 5.11 10.43 -6.95
CA LEU A 48 4.14 10.68 -5.88
C LEU A 48 4.80 10.66 -4.49
N VAL A 49 5.66 9.68 -4.22
CA VAL A 49 6.39 9.59 -2.94
C VAL A 49 7.33 10.79 -2.75
N THR A 50 7.97 11.30 -3.80
CA THR A 50 8.91 12.43 -3.70
C THR A 50 8.24 13.81 -3.82
N SER A 51 6.98 13.88 -4.22
CA SER A 51 6.25 15.15 -4.45
C SER A 51 6.05 16.02 -3.19
N GLY A 52 6.31 15.48 -2.00
CA GLY A 52 6.06 16.14 -0.72
C GLY A 52 4.60 16.09 -0.25
N GLN A 53 3.70 15.45 -1.01
CA GLN A 53 2.34 15.18 -0.54
C GLN A 53 2.35 14.27 0.70
N SER A 54 1.39 14.48 1.60
CA SER A 54 1.23 13.59 2.76
C SER A 54 0.69 12.24 2.32
N ILE A 55 1.37 11.19 2.75
CA ILE A 55 1.00 9.79 2.51
C ILE A 55 0.94 9.16 3.89
N ASP A 56 -0.24 8.68 4.26
CA ASP A 56 -0.46 8.07 5.57
C ASP A 56 -0.21 6.56 5.53
N GLY A 57 -0.26 5.95 4.35
CA GLY A 57 0.15 4.57 4.13
C GLY A 57 0.22 4.21 2.66
N ALA A 58 0.69 2.99 2.35
CA ALA A 58 0.72 2.50 0.98
C ALA A 58 0.42 1.00 0.84
N LEU A 59 -0.11 0.63 -0.33
CA LEU A 59 -0.26 -0.73 -0.83
C LEU A 59 0.55 -0.86 -2.11
N LEU A 60 1.49 -1.81 -2.13
CA LEU A 60 2.41 -2.00 -3.24
C LEU A 60 2.31 -3.42 -3.80
N ASP A 61 1.97 -3.60 -5.08
CA ASP A 61 2.31 -4.87 -5.73
C ASP A 61 3.83 -4.98 -5.88
N VAL A 62 4.38 -6.13 -5.49
CA VAL A 62 5.81 -6.45 -5.53
C VAL A 62 6.36 -6.27 -6.93
N ASN A 63 5.58 -6.60 -7.96
CA ASN A 63 5.99 -6.50 -9.35
C ASN A 63 4.93 -5.75 -10.14
N VAL A 64 5.31 -4.60 -10.71
CA VAL A 64 4.47 -3.84 -11.64
C VAL A 64 5.18 -3.76 -12.98
N ARG A 65 4.50 -4.19 -14.05
CA ARG A 65 5.01 -4.20 -15.43
C ARG A 65 6.37 -4.89 -15.58
N GLY A 66 6.60 -5.96 -14.83
CA GLY A 66 7.85 -6.72 -14.85
C GLY A 66 8.99 -6.07 -14.05
N GLN A 67 8.73 -4.98 -13.32
CA GLN A 67 9.71 -4.29 -12.50
C GLN A 67 9.38 -4.43 -11.01
N PRO A 68 10.37 -4.73 -10.16
CA PRO A 68 10.16 -4.79 -8.73
C PRO A 68 9.89 -3.39 -8.17
N VAL A 69 8.87 -3.27 -7.31
CA VAL A 69 8.46 -2.00 -6.68
C VAL A 69 9.40 -1.52 -5.57
N PHE A 70 10.47 -2.28 -5.28
CA PHE A 70 11.37 -2.04 -4.16
C PHE A 70 11.94 -0.62 -4.06
N PRO A 71 12.26 0.11 -5.16
CA PRO A 71 12.66 1.50 -5.04
C PRO A 71 11.60 2.40 -4.38
N VAL A 72 10.31 2.14 -4.63
CA VAL A 72 9.20 2.86 -3.99
C VAL A 72 9.12 2.50 -2.50
N ALA A 73 9.28 1.22 -2.18
CA ALA A 73 9.31 0.74 -0.80
C ALA A 73 10.47 1.36 0.00
N ASP A 74 11.67 1.42 -0.57
CA ASP A 74 12.84 2.06 0.02
C ASP A 74 12.56 3.56 0.28
N ALA A 75 11.97 4.28 -0.67
CA ALA A 75 11.60 5.69 -0.51
C ALA A 75 10.51 5.92 0.56
N LEU A 76 9.56 5.00 0.72
CA LEU A 76 8.55 5.06 1.77
C LEU A 76 9.16 4.82 3.16
N LEU A 77 10.11 3.89 3.27
CA LEU A 77 10.87 3.66 4.51
C LEU A 77 11.65 4.91 4.93
N GLU A 78 12.34 5.56 3.98
CA GLU A 78 13.07 6.81 4.24
C GLU A 78 12.15 7.93 4.74
N ARG A 79 10.89 7.96 4.27
CA ARG A 79 9.87 8.91 4.75
C ARG A 79 9.15 8.48 6.03
N GLY A 80 9.42 7.29 6.55
CA GLY A 80 8.72 6.72 7.71
C GLY A 80 7.24 6.44 7.45
N VAL A 81 6.84 6.26 6.19
CA VAL A 81 5.46 5.95 5.81
C VAL A 81 5.23 4.44 5.95
N PRO A 82 4.20 3.98 6.68
CA PRO A 82 3.90 2.56 6.79
C PRO A 82 3.32 2.03 5.46
N PHE A 83 3.70 0.83 5.06
CA PHE A 83 3.17 0.22 3.84
C PHE A 83 3.08 -1.30 3.94
N SER A 84 2.35 -1.89 3.00
CA SER A 84 2.24 -3.33 2.84
C SER A 84 2.46 -3.73 1.40
N PHE A 85 3.03 -4.91 1.23
CA PHE A 85 3.07 -5.57 -0.07
C PHE A 85 1.80 -6.37 -0.31
N CYS A 86 1.25 -6.26 -1.53
CA CYS A 86 0.06 -6.98 -1.99
C CYS A 86 0.40 -7.69 -3.29
N SER A 87 0.75 -8.98 -3.26
CA SER A 87 1.22 -9.67 -4.47
C SER A 87 0.68 -11.09 -4.60
N GLY A 88 0.64 -11.60 -5.84
CA GLY A 88 0.28 -12.99 -6.12
C GLY A 88 1.42 -13.98 -5.91
N TYR A 89 2.64 -13.48 -5.65
CA TYR A 89 3.78 -14.31 -5.30
C TYR A 89 3.74 -14.72 -3.83
N ASP A 90 4.65 -15.59 -3.40
CA ASP A 90 4.80 -15.88 -1.97
C ASP A 90 5.64 -14.78 -1.29
N ARG A 91 5.39 -14.52 0.00
CA ARG A 91 6.20 -13.66 0.86
C ARG A 91 7.69 -14.00 0.78
N TYR A 92 8.05 -15.28 0.58
CA TYR A 92 9.47 -15.69 0.48
C TYR A 92 10.21 -15.11 -0.73
N THR A 93 9.49 -14.48 -1.68
CA THR A 93 10.10 -13.73 -2.79
C THR A 93 10.59 -12.34 -2.38
N LEU A 94 10.20 -11.84 -1.20
CA LEU A 94 10.66 -10.55 -0.70
C LEU A 94 12.11 -10.63 -0.21
N PRO A 95 12.93 -9.62 -0.52
CA PRO A 95 14.23 -9.42 0.12
C PRO A 95 14.11 -9.44 1.66
N PRO A 96 15.08 -10.03 2.39
CA PRO A 96 15.03 -10.13 3.86
C PRO A 96 14.79 -8.81 4.59
N ARG A 97 15.25 -7.68 4.02
CA ARG A 97 15.02 -6.33 4.54
C ARG A 97 13.53 -5.94 4.64
N PHE A 98 12.64 -6.62 3.93
CA PHE A 98 11.20 -6.40 3.96
C PHE A 98 10.42 -7.48 4.71
N ALA A 99 11.11 -8.47 5.29
CA ALA A 99 10.46 -9.62 5.95
C ALA A 99 9.60 -9.24 7.17
N HIS A 100 9.92 -8.11 7.81
CA HIS A 100 9.19 -7.56 8.95
C HIS A 100 7.92 -6.79 8.56
N LEU A 101 7.73 -6.52 7.27
CA LEU A 101 6.60 -5.74 6.79
C LEU A 101 5.35 -6.61 6.60
N SER A 102 4.21 -5.94 6.71
CA SER A 102 2.90 -6.51 6.40
C SER A 102 2.84 -6.97 4.95
N TYR A 103 2.31 -8.17 4.76
CA TYR A 103 2.22 -8.84 3.47
C TYR A 103 0.81 -9.38 3.27
N CYS A 104 0.28 -9.20 2.07
CA CYS A 104 -1.01 -9.68 1.65
C CYS A 104 -0.86 -10.47 0.34
N MET A 105 -1.23 -11.75 0.36
CA MET A 105 -1.21 -12.57 -0.84
C MET A 105 -2.50 -12.35 -1.64
N LYS A 106 -2.40 -12.19 -2.96
CA LYS A 106 -3.55 -12.18 -3.87
C LYS A 106 -4.15 -13.60 -3.95
N PRO A 107 -5.48 -13.75 -4.11
CA PRO A 107 -6.49 -12.70 -4.19
C PRO A 107 -6.80 -12.08 -2.82
N TYR A 108 -6.86 -10.75 -2.75
CA TYR A 108 -7.20 -10.06 -1.50
C TYR A 108 -8.71 -9.80 -1.38
N ASN A 109 -9.25 -10.10 -0.20
CA ASN A 109 -10.62 -9.74 0.15
C ASN A 109 -10.65 -8.28 0.63
N PRO A 110 -11.66 -7.49 0.23
CA PRO A 110 -11.97 -6.17 0.79
C PRO A 110 -11.69 -5.98 2.28
N ARG A 111 -12.17 -6.91 3.12
CA ARG A 111 -12.00 -6.85 4.58
C ARG A 111 -10.55 -7.01 5.03
N MET A 112 -9.74 -7.74 4.27
CA MET A 112 -8.33 -7.95 4.58
C MET A 112 -7.51 -6.69 4.32
N ILE A 113 -7.79 -6.00 3.21
CA ILE A 113 -7.15 -4.72 2.88
C ILE A 113 -7.49 -3.65 3.92
N THR A 114 -8.76 -3.50 4.28
CA THR A 114 -9.17 -2.50 5.28
C THR A 114 -8.60 -2.80 6.66
N ALA A 115 -8.57 -4.06 7.10
CA ALA A 115 -7.94 -4.46 8.36
C ALA A 115 -6.43 -4.17 8.37
N LEU A 116 -5.74 -4.49 7.27
CA LEU A 116 -4.30 -4.27 7.14
C LEU A 116 -3.95 -2.78 7.18
N LEU A 117 -4.70 -1.93 6.48
CA LEU A 117 -4.52 -0.47 6.53
C LEU A 117 -4.89 0.12 7.90
N SER A 118 -5.86 -0.48 8.59
CA SER A 118 -6.25 -0.04 9.93
C SER A 118 -5.15 -0.36 10.94
N ASN A 119 -4.49 -1.51 10.81
CA ASN A 119 -3.35 -1.87 11.65
C ASN A 119 -2.12 -0.97 11.41
N GLN A 120 -1.95 -0.46 10.19
CA GLN A 120 -0.96 0.59 9.89
C GLN A 120 -1.34 1.96 10.49
N ALA A 121 -2.60 2.17 10.88
CA ALA A 121 -3.08 3.42 11.49
C ALA A 121 -2.78 3.47 12.99
N GLN A 122 -2.63 2.31 13.62
CA GLN A 122 -2.29 2.24 15.03
C GLN A 122 -0.79 2.51 15.17
N PRO A 123 -0.37 3.44 16.06
CA PRO A 123 1.04 3.58 16.37
C PRO A 123 1.54 2.22 16.83
N ALA A 124 2.69 1.79 16.30
CA ALA A 124 3.35 0.58 16.77
C ALA A 124 3.57 0.72 18.27
N GLU A 125 2.75 0.06 19.07
CA GLU A 125 2.99 -0.05 20.50
C GLU A 125 4.33 -0.79 20.64
N HIS A 126 5.37 -0.04 20.96
CA HIS A 126 6.69 -0.55 21.28
C HIS A 126 6.55 -1.53 22.45
N TYR A 127 6.84 -2.81 22.21
CA TYR A 127 7.13 -3.77 23.28
C TYR A 127 8.62 -3.72 23.63
#